data_AF-A0A955N8S7-F1
#
_entry.id   AF-A0A955N8S7-F1
#
_cell.length_a   1.000
_cell.length_b   1.000
_cell.length_c   1.000
_cell.angle_alpha   90.00
_cell.angle_beta   90.00
_cell.angle_gamma   90.00
#
_symmetry.space_group_name_H-M   'P 1'
#
loop_
_entity.id
_entity.type
_entity.pdbx_description
1 polymer ?
#
loop_
_entity_poly.entity_id
_entity_poly.type
_entity_poly.pdbx_seq_one_letter_code
_entity_poly.pdbx_strand_id
1 'polypeptide(L)'
;FLHLHDFKKQAAFSSWLYRLATNHCLNYIKSKAYSESSGMQHPSETLIHEDPTSKIDVHHLLQKLPLEDRTILAMKFMGEYTYEEISAICEISLSAAKMRVSRLITKLREEVNT
;
A
#
# COMPACT_ATOMS: atom_id res chain seq x y z
N PHE A 1 -13.49 28.61 1.99
CA PHE A 1 -14.11 27.68 2.96
C PHE A 1 -13.50 26.30 2.74
N LEU A 2 -12.69 25.81 3.67
CA LEU A 2 -12.03 24.49 3.58
C LEU A 2 -13.07 23.40 3.89
N HIS A 3 -13.29 22.49 2.96
CA HIS A 3 -14.30 21.43 3.05
C HIS A 3 -13.92 20.42 4.14
N LEU A 4 -14.55 20.51 5.33
CA LEU A 4 -14.38 19.55 6.43
C LEU A 4 -14.63 18.08 6.02
N HIS A 5 -15.44 17.88 4.99
CA HIS A 5 -15.75 16.56 4.45
C HIS A 5 -14.52 15.88 3.84
N ASP A 6 -13.72 16.63 3.07
CA ASP A 6 -12.49 16.11 2.48
C ASP A 6 -11.47 15.78 3.56
N PHE A 7 -11.37 16.60 4.61
CA PHE A 7 -10.46 16.34 5.73
C PHE A 7 -10.74 14.99 6.42
N LYS A 8 -12.02 14.65 6.65
CA LYS A 8 -12.40 13.34 7.22
C LYS A 8 -12.07 12.17 6.29
N LYS A 9 -12.28 12.33 4.98
CA LYS A 9 -11.92 11.29 3.99
C LYS A 9 -10.42 11.08 3.89
N GLN A 10 -9.63 12.16 3.96
CA GLN A 10 -8.17 12.07 3.94
C GLN A 10 -7.61 11.40 5.19
N ALA A 11 -8.14 11.73 6.37
CA ALA A 11 -7.79 11.08 7.63
C ALA A 11 -8.18 9.60 7.63
N ALA A 12 -9.36 9.26 7.10
CA ALA A 12 -9.79 7.88 6.95
C ALA A 12 -8.88 7.09 6.01
N PHE A 13 -8.50 7.67 4.86
CA PHE A 13 -7.61 7.02 3.90
C PHE A 13 -6.21 6.80 4.46
N SER A 14 -5.61 7.80 5.14
CA SER A 14 -4.28 7.65 5.73
C SER A 14 -4.27 6.64 6.88
N SER A 15 -5.29 6.66 7.75
CA SER A 15 -5.45 5.63 8.80
C SER A 15 -5.69 4.24 8.22
N TRP A 16 -6.46 4.13 7.15
CA TRP A 16 -6.73 2.87 6.47
C TRP A 16 -5.47 2.33 5.74
N LEU A 17 -4.70 3.18 5.06
CA LEU A 17 -3.41 2.84 4.45
C LEU A 17 -2.38 2.41 5.50
N TYR A 18 -2.37 3.08 6.66
CA TYR A 18 -1.53 2.69 7.79
C TYR A 18 -1.91 1.31 8.32
N ARG A 19 -3.21 1.01 8.46
CA ARG A 19 -3.69 -0.33 8.84
C ARG A 19 -3.31 -1.38 7.79
N LEU A 20 -3.41 -1.06 6.50
CA LEU A 20 -3.00 -1.96 5.43
C LEU A 20 -1.51 -2.29 5.51
N ALA A 21 -0.65 -1.26 5.61
CA ALA A 21 0.79 -1.43 5.76
C ALA A 21 1.11 -2.27 7.00
N THR A 22 0.50 -1.94 8.14
CA THR A 22 0.68 -2.67 9.39
C THR A 22 0.25 -4.14 9.27
N ASN A 23 -0.93 -4.40 8.70
CA ASN A 23 -1.42 -5.76 8.51
C ASN A 23 -0.54 -6.55 7.54
N HIS A 24 -0.05 -5.91 6.48
CA HIS A 24 0.88 -6.55 5.55
C HIS A 24 2.22 -6.86 6.24
N CYS A 25 2.77 -5.95 7.04
CA CYS A 25 4.00 -6.18 7.79
C CYS A 25 3.82 -7.29 8.82
N LEU A 26 2.72 -7.29 9.57
CA LEU A 26 2.38 -8.35 10.53
C LEU A 26 2.21 -9.71 9.84
N ASN A 27 1.56 -9.75 8.67
CA ASN A 27 1.41 -10.97 7.89
C ASN A 27 2.74 -11.46 7.33
N TYR A 28 3.60 -10.56 6.85
CA TYR A 28 4.94 -10.92 6.41
C TYR A 28 5.78 -11.51 7.54
N ILE A 29 5.75 -10.91 8.73
CA ILE A 29 6.43 -11.43 9.93
C ILE A 29 5.88 -12.80 10.32
N LYS A 30 4.55 -12.97 10.36
CA LYS A 30 3.91 -14.26 10.67
C LYS A 30 4.26 -15.33 9.64
N SER A 31 4.21 -15.00 8.35
CA SER A 31 4.58 -15.90 7.25
C SER A 31 6.04 -16.30 7.32
N LYS A 32 6.94 -15.36 7.66
CA LYS A 32 8.36 -15.63 7.84
C LYS A 32 8.61 -16.55 9.04
N ALA A 33 7.97 -16.28 10.18
CA ALA A 33 8.05 -17.13 11.36
C ALA A 33 7.48 -18.54 11.12
N TYR A 34 6.43 -18.67 10.30
CA TYR A 34 5.88 -19.98 9.88
C TYR A 34 6.84 -20.72 8.93
N SER A 35 7.45 -20.01 7.98
CA SER A 35 8.43 -20.56 7.03
C SER A 35 9.67 -21.10 7.75
N GLU A 36 10.20 -20.35 8.73
CA GLU A 36 11.37 -20.74 9.53
C GLU A 36 11.09 -21.92 10.47
N SER A 37 9.83 -22.13 10.88
CA SER A 37 9.44 -23.21 11.79
C SER A 37 8.99 -24.50 11.11
N SER A 38 8.59 -24.46 9.84
CA SER A 38 7.97 -25.62 9.15
C SER A 38 8.72 -26.14 7.93
N GLY A 39 9.74 -25.44 7.41
CA GLY A 39 10.57 -25.93 6.30
C GLY A 39 9.84 -26.13 4.96
N MET A 40 8.55 -25.78 4.89
CA MET A 40 7.69 -25.96 3.72
C MET A 40 7.51 -24.60 3.01
N GLN A 41 7.88 -24.53 1.73
CA GLN A 41 7.54 -23.39 0.88
C GLN A 41 6.17 -23.60 0.20
N HIS A 42 5.48 -22.49 -0.07
CA HIS A 42 4.25 -22.28 -0.88
C HIS A 42 2.90 -22.24 -0.14
N PRO A 43 1.87 -21.64 -0.76
CA PRO A 43 1.80 -20.30 -1.35
C PRO A 43 0.80 -19.43 -0.58
N SER A 44 1.05 -18.12 -0.53
CA SER A 44 0.22 -17.16 0.19
C SER A 44 -1.17 -16.98 -0.46
N GLU A 45 -2.16 -17.73 0.01
CA GLU A 45 -3.58 -17.37 -0.10
C GLU A 45 -4.09 -17.10 1.31
N THR A 46 -3.96 -15.86 1.78
CA THR A 46 -4.61 -15.46 3.03
C THR A 46 -5.79 -14.57 2.71
N LEU A 47 -6.98 -15.18 2.83
CA LEU A 47 -8.28 -14.53 2.90
C LEU A 47 -8.19 -13.28 3.78
N ILE A 48 -8.33 -12.11 3.14
CA ILE A 48 -8.57 -10.85 3.84
C ILE A 48 -9.91 -11.05 4.55
N HIS A 49 -9.90 -11.21 5.87
CA HIS A 49 -11.13 -11.17 6.64
C HIS A 49 -11.57 -9.70 6.64
N GLU A 50 -12.41 -9.36 5.66
CA GLU A 50 -13.04 -8.05 5.50
C GLU A 50 -13.81 -7.73 6.77
N ASP A 51 -13.38 -6.70 7.49
CA ASP A 51 -14.22 -6.00 8.44
C ASP A 51 -15.39 -5.40 7.64
N PRO A 52 -16.65 -5.81 7.86
CA PRO A 52 -17.78 -5.54 6.97
C PRO A 52 -18.21 -4.06 6.93
N THR A 53 -17.47 -3.18 7.62
CA THR A 53 -17.77 -1.74 7.74
C THR A 53 -16.99 -0.86 6.77
N SER A 54 -16.07 -1.41 5.97
CA SER A 54 -15.27 -0.64 4.99
C SER A 54 -15.24 -1.32 3.62
N LYS A 55 -16.26 -1.10 2.79
CA LYS A 55 -16.42 -1.69 1.43
C LYS A 55 -15.41 -1.14 0.40
N ILE A 56 -14.14 -0.99 0.75
CA ILE A 56 -13.11 -0.61 -0.22
C ILE A 56 -12.29 -1.87 -0.51
N ASP A 57 -12.57 -2.52 -1.63
CA ASP A 57 -11.73 -3.60 -2.14
C ASP A 57 -10.44 -3.03 -2.72
N VAL A 58 -9.46 -2.96 -1.83
CA VAL A 58 -8.17 -2.33 -2.07
C VAL A 58 -7.29 -3.21 -2.91
N HIS A 59 -7.45 -4.52 -2.77
CA HIS A 59 -6.74 -5.47 -3.59
C HIS A 59 -7.15 -5.24 -5.05
N HIS A 60 -8.45 -5.10 -5.32
CA HIS A 60 -8.95 -4.70 -6.64
C HIS A 60 -8.43 -3.32 -7.09
N LEU A 61 -8.41 -2.33 -6.18
CA LEU A 61 -7.88 -0.99 -6.48
C LEU A 61 -6.41 -1.00 -6.90
N LEU A 62 -5.58 -1.75 -6.17
CA LEU A 62 -4.16 -1.90 -6.46
C LEU A 62 -3.95 -2.71 -7.74
N GLN A 63 -4.78 -3.71 -8.03
CA GLN A 63 -4.69 -4.47 -9.28
C GLN A 63 -4.91 -3.61 -10.54
N LYS A 64 -5.66 -2.51 -10.44
CA LYS A 64 -5.82 -1.53 -11.53
C LYS A 64 -4.54 -0.72 -11.81
N LEU A 65 -3.56 -0.73 -10.90
CA LEU A 65 -2.28 -0.06 -11.11
C LEU A 65 -1.32 -0.94 -11.93
N PRO A 66 -0.51 -0.32 -12.82
CA PRO A 66 0.63 -1.00 -13.44
C PRO A 66 1.54 -1.63 -12.39
N LEU A 67 2.19 -2.75 -12.74
CA LEU A 67 3.09 -3.47 -11.84
C LEU A 67 4.15 -2.55 -11.21
N GLU A 68 4.81 -1.72 -12.02
CA GLU A 68 5.82 -0.76 -11.55
C GLU A 68 5.30 0.19 -10.46
N ASP A 69 4.08 0.69 -10.65
CA ASP A 69 3.46 1.64 -9.73
C ASP A 69 3.10 0.97 -8.40
N ARG A 70 2.62 -0.29 -8.45
CA ARG A 70 2.41 -1.11 -7.25
C ARG A 70 3.73 -1.36 -6.51
N THR A 71 4.79 -1.66 -7.25
CA THR A 71 6.13 -1.90 -6.67
C THR A 71 6.64 -0.65 -5.96
N ILE A 72 6.50 0.54 -6.55
CA ILE A 72 6.89 1.81 -5.93
C ILE A 72 6.10 2.07 -4.63
N LEU A 73 4.79 1.81 -4.62
CA LEU A 73 3.99 1.93 -3.41
C LEU A 73 4.39 0.90 -2.33
N ALA A 74 4.64 -0.34 -2.73
CA ALA A 74 5.10 -1.38 -1.82
C ALA A 74 6.45 -1.01 -1.19
N MET A 75 7.41 -0.55 -1.99
CA MET A 75 8.68 -0.04 -1.46
C MET A 75 8.42 1.12 -0.49
N LYS A 76 7.58 2.09 -0.86
CA LYS A 76 7.38 3.26 0.00
C LYS A 76 6.71 2.96 1.34
N PHE A 77 5.69 2.11 1.34
CA PHE A 77 4.80 1.94 2.49
C PHE A 77 4.97 0.61 3.23
N MET A 78 5.51 -0.41 2.57
CA MET A 78 5.74 -1.73 3.18
C MET A 78 7.23 -1.95 3.46
N GLY A 79 8.09 -1.53 2.55
CA GLY A 79 9.55 -1.59 2.72
C GLY A 79 10.15 -0.37 3.40
N GLU A 80 9.34 0.64 3.71
CA GLU A 80 9.74 1.92 4.33
C GLU A 80 10.92 2.64 3.64
N TYR A 81 11.15 2.35 2.36
CA TYR A 81 12.25 2.93 1.60
C TYR A 81 12.12 4.46 1.51
N THR A 82 13.27 5.13 1.57
CA THR A 82 13.41 6.55 1.29
C THR A 82 13.17 6.83 -0.20
N TYR A 83 12.88 8.08 -0.55
CA TYR A 83 12.70 8.43 -1.96
C TYR A 83 14.01 8.28 -2.74
N GLU A 84 15.14 8.48 -2.05
CA GLU A 84 16.49 8.30 -2.53
C GLU A 84 16.75 6.83 -2.88
N GLU A 85 16.43 5.89 -1.99
CA GLU A 85 16.55 4.45 -2.27
C GLU A 85 15.62 4.00 -3.39
N ILE A 86 14.36 4.46 -3.40
CA ILE A 86 13.42 4.16 -4.49
C ILE A 86 13.94 4.68 -5.82
N SER A 87 14.51 5.90 -5.84
CA SER A 87 15.07 6.48 -7.05
C SER A 87 16.26 5.68 -7.59
N ALA A 88 17.11 5.17 -6.69
CA ALA A 88 18.24 4.33 -7.04
C ALA A 88 17.80 2.95 -7.56
N ILE A 89 16.87 2.28 -6.88
CA ILE A 89 16.38 0.94 -7.25
C ILE A 89 15.59 0.95 -8.55
N CYS A 90 14.76 1.99 -8.76
CA CYS A 90 13.95 2.12 -9.98
C CYS A 90 14.68 2.83 -11.13
N GLU A 91 15.93 3.24 -10.94
CA GLU A 91 16.72 4.00 -11.93
C GLU A 91 15.98 5.25 -12.46
N ILE A 92 15.26 5.95 -11.58
CA ILE A 92 14.53 7.19 -11.90
C ILE A 92 15.11 8.35 -11.10
N SER A 93 14.82 9.59 -11.51
CA SER A 93 15.24 10.76 -10.71
C SER A 93 14.49 10.82 -9.37
N LEU A 94 15.12 11.40 -8.34
CA LEU A 94 14.49 11.65 -7.04
C LEU A 94 13.17 12.44 -7.18
N SER A 95 13.14 13.40 -8.10
CA SER A 95 11.93 14.18 -8.42
C SER A 95 10.84 13.29 -9.02
N ALA A 96 11.20 12.40 -9.95
CA ALA A 96 10.28 11.45 -10.54
C ALA A 96 9.72 10.47 -9.49
N ALA A 97 10.54 9.95 -8.58
CA ALA A 97 10.11 9.07 -7.50
C ALA A 97 9.06 9.75 -6.59
N LYS A 98 9.34 10.97 -6.12
CA LYS A 98 8.42 11.77 -5.30
C LYS A 98 7.11 12.06 -6.04
N MET A 99 7.21 12.49 -7.29
CA MET A 99 6.05 12.80 -8.12
C MET A 99 5.18 11.57 -8.38
N ARG A 100 5.81 10.42 -8.66
CA ARG A 100 5.10 9.16 -8.95
C ARG A 100 4.35 8.67 -7.72
N VAL A 101 4.99 8.62 -6.56
CA VAL A 101 4.32 8.28 -5.28
C VAL A 101 3.14 9.22 -5.02
N SER A 102 3.34 10.53 -5.14
CA SER A 102 2.27 11.51 -4.92
C SER A 102 1.08 11.30 -5.86
N ARG A 103 1.33 11.12 -7.16
CA ARG A 103 0.27 10.87 -8.15
C ARG A 103 -0.49 9.58 -7.88
N LEU A 104 0.21 8.51 -7.48
CA LEU A 104 -0.42 7.23 -7.17
C LEU A 104 -1.33 7.31 -5.95
N ILE A 105 -0.91 8.04 -4.91
CA ILE A 105 -1.75 8.30 -3.72
C ILE A 105 -3.00 9.10 -4.11
N THR A 106 -2.85 10.14 -4.92
CA THR A 106 -4.00 10.94 -5.40
C THR A 106 -4.96 10.07 -6.20
N LYS A 107 -4.46 9.25 -7.13
CA LYS A 107 -5.28 8.34 -7.94
C LYS A 107 -6.05 7.34 -7.08
N LEU A 108 -5.38 6.70 -6.11
CA LEU A 108 -6.04 5.77 -5.19
C LEU A 108 -7.10 6.47 -4.34
N ARG A 109 -6.85 7.72 -3.92
CA ARG A 109 -7.82 8.52 -3.16
C ARG A 109 -9.06 8.86 -3.99
N GLU A 110 -8.91 9.20 -5.27
CA GLU A 110 -10.02 9.47 -6.18
C GLU A 110 -10.89 8.23 -6.36
N GLU A 111 -10.27 7.07 -6.59
CA GLU A 111 -11.00 5.80 -6.75
C GLU A 111 -11.72 5.35 -5.47
N VAL A 112 -11.22 5.71 -4.28
CA VAL A 112 -11.88 5.44 -3.00
C VAL A 112 -13.08 6.36 -2.74
N ASN A 113 -13.05 7.58 -3.31
CA ASN A 113 -14.09 8.58 -3.12
C ASN A 113 -15.20 8.53 -4.18
N THR A 114 -15.00 7.71 -5.21
CA THR A 114 -15.96 7.45 -6.29
C THR A 114 -16.86 6.28 -5.92
#